data_AF-A0A2E3PUN3-F1
#
_entry.id   AF-A0A2E3PUN3-F1
#
_cell.length_a   1.000
_cell.length_b   1.000
_cell.length_c   1.000
_cell.angle_alpha   90.00
_cell.angle_beta   90.00
_cell.angle_gamma   90.00
#
_symmetry.space_group_name_H-M   'P 1'
#
loop_
_entity.id
_entity.type
_entity.pdbx_description
1 polymer ?
#
loop_
_entity_poly.entity_id
_entity_poly.type
_entity_poly.pdbx_seq_one_letter_code
_entity_poly.pdbx_strand_id
1 'polypeptide(L)'
;MSDRIPGFSTLAIHAGAQPDPSTGARVTPIYQTTSFVFDDVDHAASLFGLQAFGNIYTRITNPTTAVLEERVAALEGGTAALATASGHSAQLLTFHAMMTPGDNIVAGNKLYGGSI
;
A
#
# COMPACT_ATOMS: atom_id res chain seq x y z
N MET A 1 4.44 29.77 4.96
CA MET A 1 4.84 29.24 3.63
C MET A 1 3.57 28.77 2.96
N SER A 2 3.32 29.11 1.70
CA SER A 2 2.15 28.56 1.00
C SER A 2 2.36 27.05 0.84
N ASP A 3 1.43 26.25 1.37
CA ASP A 3 1.37 24.80 1.20
C ASP A 3 1.17 24.46 -0.28
N ARG A 4 2.25 24.50 -1.05
CA ARG A 4 2.25 24.03 -2.44
C ARG A 4 2.44 22.53 -2.43
N ILE A 5 1.42 21.83 -2.92
CA ILE A 5 1.54 20.44 -3.31
C ILE A 5 2.68 20.33 -4.33
N PRO A 6 3.68 19.45 -4.12
CA PRO A 6 4.75 19.22 -5.09
C PRO A 6 4.20 18.79 -6.46
N GLY A 7 4.92 19.07 -7.54
CA GLY A 7 4.53 18.62 -8.87
C GLY A 7 4.72 17.11 -9.08
N PHE A 8 4.08 16.55 -10.11
CA PHE A 8 4.09 15.10 -10.42
C PHE A 8 5.49 14.48 -10.39
N SER A 9 6.47 15.09 -11.07
CA SER A 9 7.84 14.55 -11.13
C SER A 9 8.53 14.54 -9.76
N THR A 10 8.21 15.51 -8.89
CA THR A 10 8.73 15.53 -7.51
C THR A 10 8.08 14.42 -6.68
N LEU A 11 6.76 14.23 -6.81
CA LEU A 11 6.04 13.15 -6.12
C LEU A 11 6.51 11.77 -6.58
N ALA A 12 6.73 11.58 -7.87
CA ALA A 12 7.18 10.30 -8.44
C ALA A 12 8.56 9.86 -7.88
N ILE A 13 9.39 10.81 -7.45
CA ILE A 13 10.70 10.52 -6.85
C ILE A 13 10.61 10.43 -5.32
N HIS A 14 9.81 11.27 -4.67
CA HIS A 14 9.91 11.49 -3.21
C HIS A 14 8.69 11.08 -2.40
N ALA A 15 7.49 10.99 -2.99
CA ALA A 15 6.30 10.61 -2.22
C ALA A 15 6.47 9.21 -1.61
N GLY A 16 5.96 9.06 -0.38
CA GLY A 16 6.04 7.85 0.43
C GLY A 16 7.42 7.51 1.02
N ALA A 17 8.51 8.12 0.55
CA ALA A 17 9.86 7.78 1.00
C ALA A 17 10.46 8.87 1.90
N GLN A 18 11.05 8.45 3.02
CA GLN A 18 11.89 9.28 3.88
C GLN A 18 13.25 8.61 4.08
N PRO A 19 14.31 9.36 4.43
CA PRO A 19 15.59 8.75 4.80
C PRO A 19 15.40 7.72 5.92
N ASP A 20 16.07 6.58 5.82
CA ASP A 20 16.03 5.54 6.84
C ASP A 20 16.48 6.11 8.20
N PRO A 21 15.66 6.02 9.27
CA PRO A 21 15.98 6.66 10.54
C PRO A 21 17.16 5.99 11.27
N SER A 22 17.53 4.76 10.91
CA SER A 22 18.61 4.03 11.59
C SER A 22 20.01 4.33 11.01
N THR A 23 20.10 4.59 9.71
CA THR A 23 21.37 4.75 8.98
C THR A 23 21.47 6.06 8.19
N GLY A 24 20.37 6.76 7.96
CA GLY A 24 20.29 7.93 7.09
C GLY A 24 20.25 7.62 5.59
N ALA A 25 20.11 6.34 5.19
CA ALA A 25 20.04 5.96 3.79
C ALA A 25 18.87 6.66 3.07
N ARG A 26 19.16 7.37 1.97
CA ARG A 26 18.12 8.11 1.23
C ARG A 26 17.19 7.21 0.43
N VAL A 27 17.73 6.11 -0.10
CA VAL A 27 16.95 5.09 -0.81
C VAL A 27 16.32 4.19 0.24
N THR A 28 15.02 3.93 0.13
CA THR A 28 14.30 3.00 1.01
C THR A 28 14.99 1.63 0.98
N PRO A 29 15.42 1.08 2.13
CA PRO A 29 15.96 -0.27 2.19
C PRO A 29 14.95 -1.33 1.71
N ILE A 30 15.46 -2.47 1.26
CA ILE A 30 14.62 -3.60 0.86
C ILE A 30 14.33 -4.45 2.11
N TYR A 31 13.10 -4.38 2.61
CA TYR A 31 12.61 -5.16 3.74
C TYR A 31 12.15 -6.55 3.26
N GLN A 32 13.11 -7.36 2.79
CA GLN A 32 12.90 -8.73 2.30
C GLN A 32 12.71 -9.72 3.47
N THR A 33 11.63 -9.54 4.22
CA THR A 33 11.24 -10.39 5.36
C THR A 33 9.78 -10.82 5.23
N THR A 34 9.41 -11.89 5.92
CA THR A 34 8.02 -12.34 6.05
C THR A 34 7.35 -11.77 7.30
N SER A 35 8.09 -11.64 8.40
CA SER A 35 7.57 -11.32 9.74
C SER A 35 8.40 -10.22 10.42
N PHE A 36 7.79 -9.60 11.43
CA PHE A 36 8.38 -8.51 12.21
C PHE A 36 8.37 -8.89 13.70
N VAL A 37 9.40 -8.46 14.42
CA VAL A 37 9.54 -8.71 15.86
C VAL A 37 8.73 -7.70 16.63
N PHE A 38 8.06 -8.15 17.69
CA PHE A 38 7.37 -7.29 18.66
C PHE A 38 8.29 -6.99 19.83
N ASP A 39 8.14 -5.82 20.44
CA ASP A 39 8.90 -5.44 21.63
C ASP A 39 8.53 -6.33 22.83
N ASP A 40 7.24 -6.61 23.00
CA ASP A 40 6.67 -7.50 23.99
C ASP A 40 5.27 -8.01 23.57
N VAL A 41 4.60 -8.77 24.45
CA VAL A 41 3.27 -9.35 24.20
C VAL A 41 2.16 -8.31 24.16
N ASP A 42 2.30 -7.20 24.87
CA ASP A 42 1.31 -6.13 24.92
C ASP A 42 1.35 -5.30 23.63
N HIS A 43 2.56 -5.02 23.12
CA HIS A 43 2.76 -4.43 21.79
C HIS A 43 2.12 -5.32 20.72
N ALA A 44 2.37 -6.63 20.73
CA ALA A 44 1.74 -7.56 19.79
C ALA A 44 0.20 -7.48 19.84
N ALA A 45 -0.38 -7.54 21.04
CA ALA A 45 -1.83 -7.43 21.23
C ALA A 45 -2.39 -6.11 20.69
N SER A 46 -1.69 -5.00 20.90
CA SER A 46 -2.12 -3.68 20.40
C SER A 46 -2.15 -3.59 18.87
N LEU A 47 -1.17 -4.22 18.18
CA LEU A 47 -1.11 -4.25 16.72
C LEU A 47 -2.25 -5.11 16.14
N PHE A 48 -2.47 -6.31 16.68
CA PHE A 48 -3.56 -7.17 16.22
C PHE A 48 -4.96 -6.60 16.56
N GLY A 49 -5.06 -5.83 17.65
CA GLY A 49 -6.27 -5.11 18.02
C GLY A 49 -6.50 -3.81 17.24
N LEU A 50 -5.61 -3.46 16.29
CA LEU A 50 -5.64 -2.20 15.53
C LEU A 50 -5.62 -0.94 16.41
N GLN A 51 -5.03 -1.04 17.59
CA GLN A 51 -4.89 0.05 18.56
C GLN A 51 -3.59 0.84 18.35
N ALA A 52 -2.61 0.22 17.67
CA ALA A 52 -1.34 0.83 17.27
C ALA A 52 -1.06 0.54 15.80
N PHE A 53 -0.28 1.42 15.17
CA PHE A 53 0.24 1.19 13.82
C PHE A 53 1.57 0.45 13.87
N GLY A 54 1.74 -0.52 12.98
CA GLY A 54 2.99 -1.26 12.88
C GLY A 54 2.87 -2.43 11.90
N ASN A 55 4.01 -3.07 11.63
CA ASN A 55 4.05 -4.23 10.76
C ASN A 55 3.96 -5.51 11.59
N ILE A 56 3.14 -6.44 11.12
CA ILE A 56 2.95 -7.76 11.75
C ILE A 56 3.54 -8.84 10.83
N TYR A 57 3.09 -8.85 9.57
CA TYR A 57 3.45 -9.86 8.59
C TYR A 57 3.30 -9.30 7.17
N THR A 58 4.26 -9.59 6.29
CA THR A 58 4.39 -9.00 4.93
C THR A 58 3.19 -9.23 4.02
N ARG A 59 2.39 -10.28 4.25
CA ARG A 59 1.13 -10.49 3.52
C ARG A 59 0.12 -9.36 3.73
N ILE A 60 0.21 -8.64 4.85
CA ILE A 60 -0.71 -7.56 5.21
C ILE A 60 -0.06 -6.21 4.91
N THR A 61 1.15 -5.96 5.44
CA THR A 61 1.90 -4.72 5.25
C THR A 61 3.40 -4.98 5.21
N ASN A 62 4.15 -4.18 4.45
CA ASN A 62 5.60 -4.22 4.39
C ASN A 62 6.16 -2.81 4.11
N PRO A 63 7.24 -2.35 4.79
CA PRO A 63 7.74 -0.98 4.60
C PRO A 63 8.17 -0.65 3.17
N THR A 64 8.80 -1.59 2.45
CA THR A 64 9.17 -1.36 1.03
C THR A 64 7.93 -1.20 0.17
N THR A 65 6.90 -2.02 0.40
CA THR A 65 5.63 -1.95 -0.31
C THR A 65 4.82 -0.69 0.02
N ALA A 66 4.82 -0.25 1.28
CA ALA A 66 4.12 0.95 1.72
C ALA A 66 4.59 2.21 0.98
N VAL A 67 5.89 2.33 0.71
CA VAL A 67 6.43 3.44 -0.10
C VAL A 67 5.84 3.46 -1.52
N LEU A 68 5.64 2.29 -2.14
CA LEU A 68 4.99 2.19 -3.44
C LEU A 68 3.51 2.60 -3.35
N GLU A 69 2.79 2.10 -2.35
CA GLU A 69 1.38 2.38 -2.12
C GLU A 69 1.12 3.87 -1.90
N GLU A 70 1.86 4.49 -0.97
CA GLU A 70 1.75 5.92 -0.69
C GLU A 70 2.11 6.78 -1.92
N ARG A 71 3.11 6.35 -2.69
CA ARG A 71 3.52 7.06 -3.91
C ARG A 71 2.45 7.00 -4.99
N VAL A 72 1.87 5.83 -5.25
CA VAL A 72 0.78 5.68 -6.23
C VAL A 72 -0.43 6.49 -5.78
N ALA A 73 -0.80 6.43 -4.50
CA ALA A 73 -1.89 7.23 -3.95
C ALA A 73 -1.66 8.74 -4.17
N ALA A 74 -0.45 9.24 -3.89
CA ALA A 74 -0.11 10.65 -4.09
C ALA A 74 -0.13 11.07 -5.57
N LEU A 75 0.27 10.20 -6.49
CA LEU A 75 0.28 10.49 -7.93
C LEU A 75 -1.13 10.48 -8.55
N GLU A 76 -1.99 9.57 -8.09
CA GLU A 76 -3.39 9.47 -8.55
C GLU A 76 -4.34 10.44 -7.81
N GLY A 77 -3.88 11.10 -6.76
CA GLY A 77 -4.71 11.94 -5.90
C GLY A 77 -5.71 11.15 -5.05
N GLY A 78 -5.42 9.87 -4.81
CA GLY A 78 -6.24 8.98 -3.98
C GLY A 78 -5.88 9.07 -2.49
N THR A 79 -6.79 8.61 -1.63
CA THR A 79 -6.56 8.56 -0.17
C THR A 79 -5.57 7.46 0.23
N ALA A 80 -5.55 6.35 -0.51
CA ALA A 80 -4.67 5.21 -0.28
C ALA A 80 -4.55 4.39 -1.58
N ALA A 81 -3.55 3.51 -1.64
CA ALA A 81 -3.41 2.48 -2.66
C ALA A 81 -3.00 1.15 -1.99
N LEU A 82 -3.14 0.04 -2.72
CA LEU A 82 -2.75 -1.29 -2.26
C LEU A 82 -1.97 -1.98 -3.38
N ALA A 83 -0.73 -2.39 -3.07
CA ALA A 83 0.07 -3.17 -4.00
C ALA A 83 -0.38 -4.63 -3.97
N THR A 84 -0.48 -5.25 -5.13
CA THR A 84 -0.85 -6.65 -5.25
C THR A 84 0.11 -7.36 -6.21
N ALA A 85 0.09 -8.69 -6.20
CA ALA A 85 1.04 -9.49 -6.97
C ALA A 85 0.89 -9.32 -8.51
N SER A 86 -0.26 -8.85 -9.00
CA SER A 86 -0.56 -8.67 -10.42
C SER A 86 -1.72 -7.68 -10.65
N GLY A 87 -1.89 -7.21 -11.89
CA GLY A 87 -3.07 -6.43 -12.27
C GLY A 87 -4.39 -7.18 -12.06
N HIS A 88 -4.42 -8.49 -12.32
CA HIS A 88 -5.62 -9.31 -12.14
C HIS A 88 -5.96 -9.51 -10.64
N SER A 89 -4.96 -9.65 -9.76
CA SER A 89 -5.22 -9.72 -8.31
C SER A 89 -5.78 -8.41 -7.76
N ALA A 90 -5.37 -7.25 -8.31
CA ALA A 90 -5.97 -5.96 -7.94
C ALA A 90 -7.46 -5.92 -8.28
N GLN A 91 -7.84 -6.37 -9.48
CA GLN A 91 -9.24 -6.47 -9.90
C GLN A 91 -10.02 -7.45 -9.01
N LEU A 92 -9.47 -8.66 -8.81
CA LEU A 92 -10.10 -9.70 -8.01
C LEU A 92 -10.36 -9.26 -6.57
N LEU A 93 -9.36 -8.69 -5.89
CA LEU A 93 -9.50 -8.21 -4.52
C LEU A 93 -10.51 -7.07 -4.42
N THR A 94 -10.52 -6.16 -5.39
CA THR A 94 -11.48 -5.05 -5.47
C THR A 94 -12.91 -5.58 -5.56
N PHE A 95 -13.20 -6.52 -6.46
CA PHE A 95 -14.54 -7.10 -6.56
C PHE A 95 -14.90 -7.95 -5.35
N HIS A 96 -13.97 -8.74 -4.83
CA HIS A 96 -14.23 -9.58 -3.66
C HIS A 96 -14.53 -8.76 -2.39
N ALA A 97 -13.93 -7.57 -2.26
CA ALA A 97 -14.20 -6.68 -1.14
C ALA A 97 -15.54 -5.93 -1.28
N MET A 98 -16.00 -5.66 -2.51
CA MET A 98 -17.18 -4.83 -2.76
C MET A 98 -18.45 -5.60 -3.11
N MET A 99 -18.34 -6.87 -3.52
CA MET A 99 -19.44 -7.63 -4.12
C MET A 99 -19.74 -8.93 -3.37
N THR A 100 -20.99 -9.36 -3.47
CA THR A 100 -21.54 -10.59 -2.92
C THR A 100 -22.42 -11.30 -3.97
N PRO A 101 -22.77 -12.59 -3.77
CA PRO A 101 -23.65 -13.29 -4.71
C PRO A 101 -24.99 -12.56 -4.91
N GLY A 102 -25.29 -12.20 -6.16
CA GLY A 102 -26.49 -11.44 -6.53
C GLY A 102 -26.22 -10.00 -6.98
N ASP A 103 -25.02 -9.48 -6.73
CA ASP A 103 -24.61 -8.16 -7.22
C ASP A 103 -24.36 -8.15 -8.73
N ASN A 104 -24.46 -6.96 -9.33
CA ASN A 104 -24.27 -6.77 -10.77
C ASN A 104 -23.13 -5.77 -11.03
N ILE A 105 -22.35 -6.02 -12.08
CA ILE A 105 -21.33 -5.11 -12.59
C ILE A 105 -21.71 -4.63 -14.00
N VAL A 106 -21.55 -3.33 -14.26
CA VAL A 106 -21.62 -2.76 -15.61
C VAL A 106 -20.21 -2.50 -16.10
N ALA A 107 -19.84 -3.09 -17.24
CA ALA A 107 -18.51 -2.99 -17.79
C ALA A 107 -18.52 -2.45 -19.24
N GLY A 108 -17.41 -1.85 -19.65
CA GLY A 108 -17.22 -1.39 -21.03
C GLY A 108 -17.17 -2.55 -22.03
N ASN A 109 -17.51 -2.30 -23.29
CA ASN A 109 -17.52 -3.33 -24.34
C ASN A 109 -16.15 -3.64 -24.97
N LYS A 110 -15.07 -3.02 -24.46
CA LYS A 110 -13.69 -3.17 -24.94
C LYS A 110 -12.75 -3.23 -23.74
N LEU A 111 -12.55 -4.42 -23.21
CA LEU A 111 -11.70 -4.67 -22.05
C LEU A 111 -10.48 -5.49 -22.46
N TYR A 112 -9.46 -5.47 -21.60
CA TYR A 112 -8.38 -6.43 -21.69
C TYR A 112 -8.93 -7.85 -21.52
N GLY A 113 -8.49 -8.81 -22.35
CA GLY A 113 -9.11 -10.13 -22.40
C GLY A 113 -9.01 -10.96 -21.12
N GLY A 114 -8.08 -10.64 -20.21
CA GLY A 114 -7.97 -11.24 -18.89
C GLY A 114 -8.59 -10.41 -17.76
N SER A 115 -9.37 -9.39 -18.09
CA SER A 115 -10.17 -8.60 -17.14
C SER A 115 -11.61 -9.09 -17.15
N ILE A 116 -12.23 -9.04 -15.96
CA ILE A 116 -13.57 -9.57 -15.60
C ILE A 116 -13.82 -11.05 -15.94
#